data_AF-A0A934BN50-F1
#
_entry.id   AF-A0A934BN50-F1
#
_cell.length_a   1.000
_cell.length_b   1.000
_cell.length_c   1.000
_cell.angle_alpha   90.00
_cell.angle_beta   90.00
_cell.angle_gamma   90.00
#
_symmetry.space_group_name_H-M   'P 1'
#
loop_
_entity.id
_entity.type
_entity.pdbx_description
1 polymer ?
#
loop_
_entity_poly.entity_id
_entity_poly.type
_entity_poly.pdbx_seq_one_letter_code
_entity_poly.pdbx_strand_id
1 'polypeptide(L)'
;MAYWMRNNRRHESGVVNLWPVMKWIGVAALLASGAMLVVWQQTQNAALARGIEECRLKTEKTRRDNAQLGLQIAQLERPEVLEWKNQVWRLGLVPPAESQIVRVGTSDLLAPTPRPGARTVRHPGAVALRR
;
A
#
# COMPACT_ATOMS: atom_id res chain seq x y z
N MET A 1 33.71 -0.87 -93.14
CA MET A 1 32.43 -1.33 -92.55
C MET A 1 32.66 -1.62 -91.07
N ALA A 2 32.23 -0.70 -90.20
CA ALA A 2 32.36 -0.87 -88.75
C ALA A 2 31.08 -1.54 -88.21
N TYR A 3 31.18 -2.82 -87.85
CA TYR A 3 30.06 -3.55 -87.28
C TYR A 3 30.01 -3.31 -85.77
N TRP A 4 28.93 -2.65 -85.33
CA TRP A 4 28.62 -2.34 -83.95
C TRP A 4 28.43 -3.61 -83.11
N MET A 5 29.33 -3.89 -82.18
CA MET A 5 29.00 -4.76 -81.05
C MET A 5 28.23 -3.95 -80.01
N ARG A 6 26.90 -4.03 -80.11
CA ARG A 6 25.98 -3.55 -79.07
C ARG A 6 26.16 -4.42 -77.83
N ASN A 7 27.02 -3.97 -76.92
CA ASN A 7 27.22 -4.62 -75.63
C ASN A 7 25.98 -4.40 -74.76
N ASN A 8 25.19 -5.46 -74.65
CA ASN A 8 24.01 -5.57 -73.81
C ASN A 8 24.45 -5.51 -72.33
N ARG A 9 24.52 -4.30 -71.76
CA ARG A 9 24.69 -4.05 -70.31
C ARG A 9 23.41 -4.46 -69.58
N ARG A 10 23.18 -5.77 -69.47
CA ARG A 10 22.12 -6.32 -68.62
C ARG A 10 22.60 -6.34 -67.18
N HIS A 11 21.95 -5.49 -66.39
CA HIS A 11 21.63 -5.71 -64.98
C HIS A 11 22.80 -6.12 -64.09
N GLU A 12 23.60 -5.13 -63.67
CA GLU A 12 24.20 -5.18 -62.34
C GLU A 12 23.05 -5.10 -61.32
N SER A 13 22.54 -6.27 -60.96
CA SER A 13 21.50 -6.44 -59.96
C SER A 13 22.04 -6.07 -58.58
N GLY A 14 21.75 -4.84 -58.15
CA GLY A 14 21.05 -4.60 -56.89
C GLY A 14 21.74 -4.94 -55.58
N VAL A 15 23.09 -4.93 -55.51
CA VAL A 15 23.82 -4.97 -54.22
C VAL A 15 24.35 -3.58 -53.85
N VAL A 16 23.62 -2.53 -54.22
CA VAL A 16 23.90 -1.16 -53.78
C VAL A 16 22.76 -0.68 -52.91
N ASN A 17 23.11 -0.40 -51.64
CA ASN A 17 22.35 0.40 -50.67
C ASN A 17 21.30 -0.29 -49.78
N LEU A 18 21.41 -1.60 -49.49
CA LEU A 18 20.58 -2.20 -48.44
C LEU A 18 21.03 -1.80 -47.01
N TRP A 19 22.33 -1.56 -46.83
CA TRP A 19 22.94 -1.23 -45.54
C TRP A 19 22.43 0.09 -44.90
N PRO A 20 22.29 1.21 -45.64
CA PRO A 20 21.69 2.43 -45.10
C PRO A 20 20.22 2.23 -44.70
N VAL A 21 19.43 1.52 -45.52
CA VAL A 21 18.01 1.27 -45.23
C VAL A 21 17.85 0.44 -43.95
N MET A 22 18.66 -0.60 -43.79
CA MET A 22 18.65 -1.44 -42.59
C MET A 22 19.00 -0.65 -41.31
N LYS A 23 19.93 0.31 -41.40
CA LYS A 23 20.27 1.21 -40.28
C LYS A 23 19.08 2.06 -39.86
N TRP A 24 18.37 2.67 -40.81
CA TRP A 24 17.21 3.50 -40.51
C TRP A 24 16.04 2.69 -39.94
N ILE A 25 15.82 1.47 -40.44
CA ILE A 25 14.83 0.54 -39.88
C ILE A 25 15.18 0.22 -38.42
N GLY A 26 16.46 -0.05 -38.12
CA GLY A 26 16.91 -0.29 -36.74
C GLY A 26 16.65 0.90 -35.81
N VAL A 27 16.96 2.12 -36.26
CA VAL A 27 16.69 3.34 -35.48
C VAL A 27 15.19 3.56 -35.27
N ALA A 28 14.38 3.37 -36.31
CA ALA A 28 12.93 3.50 -36.21
C ALA A 28 12.32 2.45 -35.25
N ALA A 29 12.80 1.21 -35.32
CA ALA A 29 12.35 0.14 -34.42
C ALA A 29 12.71 0.44 -32.95
N LEU A 30 13.90 0.99 -32.70
CA LEU A 30 14.33 1.37 -31.34
C LEU A 30 13.50 2.53 -30.77
N LEU A 31 13.23 3.56 -31.58
CA LEU A 31 12.40 4.68 -31.16
C LEU A 31 10.94 4.26 -30.92
N ALA A 32 10.38 3.43 -31.80
CA ALA A 32 9.02 2.90 -31.65
C ALA A 32 8.90 2.01 -30.39
N SER A 33 9.90 1.16 -30.15
CA SER A 33 9.95 0.34 -28.94
C SER A 33 10.06 1.20 -27.68
N GLY A 34 10.94 2.21 -27.69
CA GLY A 34 11.12 3.13 -26.56
C GLY A 34 9.82 3.86 -26.21
N ALA A 35 9.09 4.39 -27.20
CA ALA A 35 7.81 5.05 -26.99
C ALA A 35 6.76 4.11 -26.36
N MET A 36 6.69 2.86 -26.84
CA MET A 36 5.76 1.85 -26.31
C MET A 36 6.08 1.49 -24.84
N LEU A 37 7.37 1.36 -24.50
CA LEU A 37 7.79 1.09 -23.11
C LEU A 37 7.46 2.25 -22.17
N VAL A 38 7.57 3.50 -22.60
CA VAL A 38 7.25 4.67 -21.76
C VAL A 38 5.76 4.71 -21.40
N VAL A 39 4.88 4.47 -22.37
CA VAL A 39 3.42 4.43 -22.12
C VAL A 39 3.09 3.29 -21.16
N TRP A 40 3.74 2.13 -21.32
CA TRP A 40 3.57 1.00 -20.41
C TRP A 40 4.08 1.28 -18.98
N GLN A 41 5.19 2.00 -18.84
CA GLN A 41 5.67 2.41 -17.52
C GLN A 41 4.72 3.42 -16.85
N GLN A 42 4.10 4.31 -17.62
CA GLN A 42 3.13 5.28 -17.09
C GLN A 42 1.86 4.61 -16.58
N THR A 43 1.35 3.58 -17.27
CA THR A 43 0.17 2.84 -16.81
C THR A 43 0.45 2.06 -15.52
N GLN A 44 1.65 1.50 -15.38
CA GLN A 44 2.08 0.80 -14.16
C GLN A 44 2.23 1.76 -12.97
N ASN A 45 2.78 2.95 -13.20
CA ASN A 45 2.92 3.96 -12.14
C ASN A 45 1.55 4.50 -11.68
N ALA A 46 0.60 4.61 -12.60
CA ALA A 46 -0.78 4.97 -12.27
C ALA A 46 -1.47 3.92 -11.38
N ALA A 47 -1.22 2.63 -11.61
CA ALA A 47 -1.76 1.56 -10.76
C ALA A 47 -1.18 1.60 -9.33
N LEU A 48 0.13 1.86 -9.19
CA LEU A 48 0.80 2.02 -7.90
C LEU A 48 0.30 3.26 -7.14
N ALA A 49 0.11 4.39 -7.84
CA ALA A 49 -0.42 5.61 -7.25
C ALA A 49 -1.84 5.42 -6.70
N ARG A 50 -2.71 4.72 -7.44
CA ARG A 50 -4.06 4.35 -6.97
C ARG A 50 -4.02 3.50 -5.71
N GLY A 51 -3.14 2.50 -5.67
CA GLY A 51 -2.98 1.65 -4.49
C GLY A 51 -2.53 2.41 -3.24
N ILE A 52 -1.60 3.36 -3.39
CA ILE A 52 -1.15 4.22 -2.29
C ILE A 52 -2.30 5.09 -1.78
N GLU A 53 -3.08 5.67 -2.69
CA GLU A 53 -4.17 6.55 -2.34
C GLU A 53 -5.31 5.80 -1.65
N GLU A 54 -5.66 4.60 -2.12
CA GLU A 54 -6.62 3.73 -1.45
C GLU A 54 -6.16 3.35 -0.03
N CYS A 55 -4.87 3.07 0.15
CA CYS A 55 -4.31 2.77 1.46
C CYS A 55 -4.40 3.99 2.39
N ARG A 56 -4.04 5.17 1.89
CA ARG A 56 -4.15 6.44 2.64
C ARG A 56 -5.59 6.71 3.07
N LEU A 57 -6.55 6.58 2.16
CA LEU A 57 -7.97 6.77 2.46
C LEU A 57 -8.47 5.77 3.51
N LYS A 58 -8.07 4.50 3.41
CA LYS A 58 -8.42 3.47 4.40
C LYS A 58 -7.85 3.80 5.78
N THR A 59 -6.57 4.18 5.85
CA THR A 59 -5.94 4.57 7.13
C THR A 59 -6.62 5.80 7.73
N GLU A 60 -6.94 6.80 6.92
CA GLU A 60 -7.59 8.01 7.38
C GLU A 60 -9.02 7.74 7.87
N LYS A 61 -9.78 6.89 7.17
CA LYS A 61 -11.09 6.42 7.62
C LYS A 61 -10.99 5.73 8.98
N THR A 62 -10.11 4.72 9.10
CA THR A 62 -9.92 4.01 10.38
C THR A 62 -9.47 4.94 11.51
N ARG A 63 -8.69 5.97 11.20
CA ARG A 63 -8.28 6.99 12.18
C ARG A 63 -9.46 7.83 12.66
N ARG A 64 -10.33 8.28 11.74
CA ARG A 64 -11.55 9.02 12.08
C ARG A 64 -12.50 8.16 12.91
N ASP A 65 -12.70 6.91 12.52
CA ASP A 65 -13.57 5.96 13.23
C ASP A 65 -13.05 5.72 14.66
N ASN A 66 -11.75 5.50 14.84
CA ASN A 66 -11.15 5.37 16.17
C ASN A 66 -11.31 6.65 17.01
N ALA A 67 -11.15 7.84 16.42
CA ALA A 67 -11.36 9.10 17.14
C ALA A 67 -12.82 9.25 17.60
N GLN A 68 -13.78 8.91 16.74
CA GLN A 68 -15.20 8.93 17.09
C GLN A 68 -15.55 7.93 18.19
N LEU A 69 -15.04 6.70 18.09
CA LEU A 69 -15.21 5.68 19.13
C LEU A 69 -14.58 6.12 20.45
N GLY A 70 -13.39 6.72 20.41
CA GLY A 70 -12.73 7.29 21.58
C GLY A 70 -13.57 8.39 22.25
N LEU A 71 -14.20 9.27 21.47
CA LEU A 71 -15.12 10.28 21.98
C LEU A 71 -16.38 9.66 22.59
N GLN A 72 -16.95 8.62 21.97
CA GLN A 72 -18.11 7.90 22.52
C GLN A 72 -17.76 7.19 23.84
N ILE A 73 -16.61 6.53 23.91
CA ILE A 73 -16.12 5.91 25.14
C ILE A 73 -15.92 6.98 26.20
N ALA A 74 -15.25 8.09 25.88
CA ALA A 74 -15.04 9.18 26.82
C ALA A 74 -16.35 9.82 27.29
N GLN A 75 -17.41 9.82 26.46
CA GLN A 75 -18.75 10.23 26.87
C GLN A 75 -19.42 9.21 27.81
N LEU A 76 -19.27 7.92 27.53
CA LEU A 76 -19.83 6.84 28.35
C LEU A 76 -19.09 6.66 29.69
N GLU A 77 -17.80 6.98 29.73
CA GLU A 77 -16.96 6.96 30.94
C GLU A 77 -17.20 8.18 31.83
N ARG A 78 -17.99 9.17 31.39
CA ARG A 78 -18.33 10.30 32.25
C ARG A 78 -19.05 9.79 33.50
N PRO A 79 -18.61 10.22 34.70
CA PRO A 79 -19.17 9.73 35.96
C PRO A 79 -20.69 9.96 36.03
N GLU A 80 -21.17 11.10 35.54
CA GLU A 80 -22.60 11.44 35.47
C GLU A 80 -23.43 10.41 34.67
N VAL A 81 -22.90 9.93 33.54
CA VAL A 81 -23.57 8.94 32.69
C VAL A 81 -23.58 7.57 33.36
N LEU A 82 -22.48 7.21 34.04
CA LEU A 82 -22.37 5.96 34.78
C LEU A 82 -23.32 5.94 35.99
N GLU A 83 -23.43 7.04 36.73
CA GLU A 83 -24.37 7.20 37.84
C GLU A 83 -25.83 7.12 37.39
N TRP A 84 -26.17 7.82 36.29
CA TRP A 84 -27.51 7.74 35.70
C TRP A 84 -27.85 6.31 35.27
N LYS A 85 -26.94 5.61 34.58
CA LYS A 85 -27.16 4.21 34.15
C LYS A 85 -27.28 3.26 35.34
N ASN A 86 -26.50 3.45 36.39
CA ASN A 86 -26.58 2.67 37.62
C ASN A 86 -27.96 2.81 38.29
N GLN A 87 -28.51 4.02 38.33
CA GLN A 87 -29.86 4.26 38.85
C GLN A 87 -30.94 3.64 37.97
N VAL A 88 -30.87 3.83 36.64
CA VAL A 88 -31.87 3.32 35.70
C VAL A 88 -31.89 1.79 35.67
N TRP A 89 -30.72 1.15 35.66
CA TRP A 89 -30.60 -0.31 35.64
C TRP A 89 -30.60 -0.94 37.03
N ARG A 90 -30.76 -0.14 38.09
CA ARG A 90 -30.76 -0.57 39.50
C ARG A 90 -29.59 -1.49 39.84
N LEU A 91 -28.41 -1.13 39.35
CA LEU A 91 -27.21 -1.96 39.51
C LEU A 91 -26.70 -1.96 40.96
N GLY A 92 -27.11 -0.99 41.77
CA GLY A 92 -26.73 -0.91 43.18
C GLY A 92 -25.23 -0.72 43.38
N LEU A 93 -24.53 -0.18 42.37
CA LEU A 93 -23.09 0.07 42.48
C LEU A 93 -22.90 1.26 43.42
N VAL A 94 -22.08 1.05 44.45
CA VAL A 94 -21.70 2.06 45.45
C VAL A 94 -20.22 2.37 45.22
N PRO A 95 -19.75 3.61 45.49
CA PRO A 95 -18.33 3.91 45.46
C PRO A 95 -17.54 2.87 46.27
N PRO A 96 -16.42 2.36 45.74
CA PRO A 96 -15.64 1.33 46.42
C PRO A 96 -15.08 1.88 47.73
N ALA A 97 -15.03 1.04 48.76
CA ALA A 97 -14.39 1.39 50.03
C ALA A 97 -12.87 1.49 49.86
N GLU A 98 -12.19 2.36 50.64
CA GLU A 98 -10.71 2.53 50.58
C GLU A 98 -9.94 1.20 50.73
N SER A 99 -10.49 0.24 51.47
CA SER A 99 -9.90 -1.11 51.61
C SER A 99 -9.87 -1.94 50.31
N GLN A 100 -10.65 -1.54 49.31
CA GLN A 100 -10.76 -2.20 48.00
C GLN A 100 -9.92 -1.48 46.92
N ILE A 101 -9.34 -0.31 47.24
CA ILE A 101 -8.58 0.51 46.29
C ILE A 101 -7.09 0.18 46.41
N VAL A 102 -6.56 -0.59 45.46
CA VAL A 102 -5.12 -0.82 45.35
C VAL A 102 -4.50 0.29 44.49
N ARG A 103 -3.70 1.16 45.10
CA ARG A 103 -2.96 2.22 44.40
C ARG A 103 -1.65 1.62 43.85
N VAL A 104 -1.60 1.44 42.55
CA VAL A 104 -0.42 0.93 41.85
C VAL A 104 0.54 2.08 41.58
N GLY A 105 1.78 1.97 42.06
CA GLY A 105 2.82 2.99 41.86
C GLY A 105 3.27 3.06 40.41
N THR A 106 3.78 4.22 39.99
CA THR A 106 4.21 4.49 38.60
C THR A 106 5.27 3.51 38.08
N SER A 107 5.97 2.79 38.97
CA SER A 107 6.97 1.76 38.64
C SER A 107 6.38 0.45 38.10
N ASP A 108 5.12 0.14 38.39
CA ASP A 108 4.47 -1.11 37.95
C ASP A 108 3.85 -1.00 36.54
N LEU A 109 3.73 0.21 36.00
CA LEU A 109 3.22 0.44 34.62
C LEU A 109 4.18 -0.09 33.54
N LEU A 110 5.45 -0.33 33.87
CA LEU A 110 6.44 -0.92 32.95
C LEU A 110 6.45 -2.45 32.94
N ALA A 111 5.80 -3.10 33.92
CA ALA A 111 5.61 -4.53 33.88
C ALA A 111 4.33 -4.80 33.06
N PRO A 112 4.42 -5.47 31.90
CA PRO A 112 3.22 -5.87 31.17
C PRO A 112 2.51 -6.95 32.00
N THR A 113 1.59 -6.54 32.87
CA THR A 113 0.73 -7.47 33.60
C THR A 113 -0.12 -8.18 32.54
N PRO A 114 -0.04 -9.51 32.41
CA PRO A 114 -0.84 -10.22 31.44
C PRO A 114 -2.31 -10.09 31.86
N ARG A 115 -3.10 -9.33 31.09
CA ARG A 115 -4.55 -9.29 31.24
C ARG A 115 -5.08 -10.73 31.19
N PRO A 116 -5.77 -11.22 32.24
CA PRO A 116 -6.43 -12.52 32.18
C PRO A 116 -7.52 -12.43 31.10
N GLY A 117 -7.28 -13.06 29.94
CA GLY A 117 -8.17 -12.99 28.78
C GLY A 117 -7.62 -12.22 27.57
N ALA A 118 -6.38 -11.73 27.59
CA ALA A 118 -5.69 -11.27 26.38
C ALA A 118 -5.40 -12.48 25.47
N ARG A 119 -6.41 -12.87 24.69
CA ARG A 119 -6.28 -13.81 23.58
C ARG A 119 -5.18 -13.27 22.69
N THR A 120 -4.04 -13.94 22.68
CA THR A 120 -2.95 -13.65 21.75
C THR A 120 -3.53 -13.75 20.35
N VAL A 121 -3.73 -12.60 19.70
CA VAL A 121 -4.02 -12.57 18.27
C VAL A 121 -2.74 -13.06 17.61
N ARG A 122 -2.70 -14.37 17.37
CA ARG A 122 -1.63 -15.04 16.65
C ARG A 122 -1.62 -14.46 15.25
N HIS A 123 -0.75 -13.49 14.98
CA HIS A 123 -0.47 -13.03 13.63
C HIS A 123 0.08 -14.23 12.83
N PRO A 124 -0.63 -14.72 11.80
CA PRO A 124 -0.12 -15.75 10.91
C PRO A 124 0.85 -15.06 9.94
N GLY A 125 2.11 -14.88 10.35
CA GLY A 125 3.11 -14.24 9.49
C GLY A 125 4.52 -14.12 10.06
N ALA A 126 4.70 -14.25 11.38
CA ALA A 126 6.03 -14.27 11.98
C ALA A 126 6.65 -15.67 11.87
N VAL A 127 7.04 -16.08 10.65
CA VAL A 127 8.00 -17.16 10.45
C VAL A 127 9.35 -16.61 10.87
N ALA A 128 9.79 -16.98 12.07
CA ALA A 128 11.13 -16.69 12.55
C ALA A 128 12.16 -17.39 11.65
N LEU A 129 12.90 -16.61 10.86
CA LEU A 129 14.11 -17.08 10.20
C LEU A 129 15.17 -17.33 11.27
N ARG A 130 15.30 -18.59 11.68
CA ARG A 130 16.41 -19.07 12.49
C ARG A 130 17.63 -19.21 11.57
N ARG A 131 18.67 -18.41 11.81
CA ARG A 131 20.03 -18.67 11.32
C ARG A 131 20.72 -19.67 12.24
#